data_AF-A0AA35RGT8-F1
#
_entry.id   AF-A0AA35RGT8-F1
#
_cell.length_a   1.000
_cell.length_b   1.000
_cell.length_c   1.000
_cell.angle_alpha   90.00
_cell.angle_beta   90.00
_cell.angle_gamma   90.00
#
_symmetry.space_group_name_H-M   'P 1'
#
loop_
_entity.id
_entity.type
_entity.pdbx_description
1 polymer ?
#
loop_
_entity_poly.entity_id
_entity_poly.type
_entity_poly.pdbx_seq_one_letter_code
_entity_poly.pdbx_strand_id
1 'polypeptide(L)'
;MDEDEKEMLAEARARLANTQGKKAKRKAREKQMEEARRLASLQKRRELRAAGIGGGSRYYRPNRKRRMIDYNAEIPFEKQPPIGFFDTSEDVAMDERHNFKRLRREDVEGVRRDVEEAKERKKDKEKLQKKKKEGDLSMQINKMANPEVAKKRSKLVLPAPQISDNELEEVVKLGLASEEARTIDGSEASLHLLADYSVTPGATPSLRTPRTPAAQDTILQEAQNILALQNVQTPLKGGENTPLRDSDFDGVTPKKAVVQTPNVVLGTPFRTPGTGGPGSTPRSMTPRVGGVSGSATPSAGYMTPGQTPVRDQLSINPEDTVATYSDPRQQQYELKAQLVEGLRSLPAPRNDFEIVVPEEQHLEHMDDDGEGAGFVEDAADIAERNAKLRKEEGAD
;
A
#
# COMPACT_ATOMS: atom_id res chain seq x y z
N MET A 1 48.24 8.12 19.73
CA MET A 1 47.48 7.35 20.72
C MET A 1 48.39 6.31 21.29
N ASP A 2 48.61 6.43 22.59
CA ASP A 2 49.45 5.54 23.36
C ASP A 2 48.72 4.20 23.57
N GLU A 3 49.42 3.19 24.09
CA GLU A 3 48.85 1.85 24.27
C GLU A 3 47.64 1.86 25.20
N ASP A 4 47.73 2.62 26.31
CA ASP A 4 46.65 2.80 27.28
C ASP A 4 45.40 3.42 26.65
N GLU A 5 45.54 4.38 25.74
CA GLU A 5 44.41 5.01 25.05
C GLU A 5 43.73 4.04 24.08
N LYS A 6 44.52 3.22 23.38
CA LYS A 6 43.99 2.18 22.49
C LYS A 6 43.26 1.10 23.28
N GLU A 7 43.79 0.69 24.42
CA GLU A 7 43.14 -0.26 25.32
C GLU A 7 41.84 0.31 25.88
N MET A 8 41.85 1.59 26.31
CA MET A 8 40.67 2.29 26.78
C MET A 8 39.57 2.37 25.71
N LEU A 9 39.93 2.67 24.46
CA LEU A 9 38.97 2.69 23.35
C LEU A 9 38.48 1.28 22.98
N ALA A 10 39.34 0.27 23.04
CA ALA A 10 38.96 -1.12 22.80
C ALA A 10 37.98 -1.62 23.86
N GLU A 11 38.24 -1.32 25.14
CA GLU A 11 37.34 -1.63 26.24
C GLU A 11 36.00 -0.89 26.08
N ALA A 12 36.03 0.41 25.77
CA ALA A 12 34.82 1.19 25.54
C ALA A 12 33.98 0.59 24.39
N ARG A 13 34.60 0.22 23.27
CA ARG A 13 33.93 -0.47 22.15
C ARG A 13 33.32 -1.81 22.60
N ALA A 14 34.07 -2.60 23.37
CA ALA A 14 33.58 -3.89 23.87
C ALA A 14 32.40 -3.72 24.83
N ARG A 15 32.42 -2.71 25.71
CA ARG A 15 31.31 -2.39 26.63
C ARG A 15 30.08 -1.92 25.84
N LEU A 16 30.23 -1.07 24.84
CA LEU A 16 29.14 -0.59 23.99
C LEU A 16 28.50 -1.69 23.15
N ALA A 17 29.29 -2.63 22.61
CA ALA A 17 28.78 -3.73 21.79
C ALA A 17 28.06 -4.82 22.63
N ASN A 18 28.41 -4.95 23.91
CA ASN A 18 27.86 -5.97 24.81
C ASN A 18 26.51 -5.53 25.40
N THR A 19 25.42 -5.98 24.79
CA THR A 19 24.05 -5.72 25.30
C THR A 19 23.51 -6.85 26.20
N GLN A 20 24.19 -8.01 26.25
CA GLN A 20 23.69 -9.22 26.92
C GLN A 20 24.22 -9.38 28.35
N GLY A 21 23.33 -9.66 29.29
CA GLY A 21 23.67 -9.98 30.68
C GLY A 21 24.22 -11.41 30.90
N LYS A 22 24.65 -11.70 32.14
CA LYS A 22 25.27 -12.99 32.52
C LYS A 22 24.41 -14.22 32.18
N LYS A 23 23.09 -14.14 32.39
CA LYS A 23 22.16 -15.25 32.14
C LYS A 23 22.00 -15.55 30.66
N ALA A 24 21.88 -14.52 29.82
CA ALA A 24 21.81 -14.67 28.36
C ALA A 24 23.12 -15.27 27.81
N LYS A 25 24.29 -14.76 28.24
CA LYS A 25 25.59 -15.33 27.86
C LYS A 25 25.77 -16.78 28.32
N ARG A 26 25.28 -17.14 29.52
CA ARG A 26 25.28 -18.53 29.99
C ARG A 26 24.38 -19.41 29.12
N LYS A 27 23.17 -18.96 28.80
CA LYS A 27 22.21 -19.70 27.97
C LYS A 27 22.67 -19.86 26.52
N ALA A 28 23.33 -18.85 25.94
CA ALA A 28 23.94 -18.96 24.62
C ALA A 28 25.04 -20.03 24.60
N ARG A 29 25.92 -20.05 25.60
CA ARG A 29 26.94 -21.10 25.75
C ARG A 29 26.32 -22.47 26.00
N GLU A 30 25.29 -22.55 26.83
CA GLU A 30 24.56 -23.81 27.09
C GLU A 30 23.93 -24.36 25.82
N LYS A 31 23.31 -23.50 24.99
CA LYS A 31 22.75 -23.87 23.68
C LYS A 31 23.84 -24.40 22.73
N GLN A 32 24.99 -23.73 22.65
CA GLN A 32 26.13 -24.21 21.85
C GLN A 32 26.66 -25.57 22.32
N MET A 33 26.80 -25.75 23.64
CA MET A 33 27.25 -27.00 24.23
C MET A 33 26.22 -28.13 24.03
N GLU A 34 24.93 -27.82 24.06
CA GLU A 34 23.86 -28.77 23.79
C GLU A 34 23.84 -29.19 22.32
N GLU A 35 23.99 -28.25 21.38
CA GLU A 35 24.13 -28.55 19.96
C GLU A 35 25.36 -29.43 19.69
N ALA A 36 26.51 -29.12 20.31
CA ALA A 36 27.72 -29.95 20.21
C ALA A 36 27.51 -31.37 20.75
N ARG A 37 26.86 -31.53 21.91
CA ARG A 37 26.51 -32.84 22.47
C ARG A 37 25.52 -33.60 21.58
N ARG A 38 24.54 -32.90 21.00
CA ARG A 38 23.57 -33.48 20.05
C ARG A 38 24.29 -34.00 18.80
N LEU A 39 25.22 -33.23 18.22
CA LEU A 39 25.98 -33.65 17.05
C LEU A 39 26.90 -34.84 17.35
N ALA A 40 27.64 -34.81 18.47
CA ALA A 40 28.52 -35.91 18.87
C ALA A 40 27.74 -37.22 19.13
N SER A 41 26.58 -37.13 19.81
CA SER A 41 25.72 -38.29 20.03
C SER A 41 25.05 -38.79 18.74
N LEU A 42 24.71 -37.90 17.81
CA LEU A 42 24.18 -38.26 16.49
C LEU A 42 25.23 -38.97 15.64
N GLN A 43 26.48 -38.50 15.65
CA GLN A 43 27.60 -39.16 14.99
C GLN A 43 27.79 -40.58 15.53
N LYS A 44 27.91 -40.74 16.85
CA LYS A 44 28.03 -42.08 17.47
C LYS A 44 26.86 -42.99 17.12
N ARG A 45 25.64 -42.45 17.10
CA ARG A 45 24.44 -43.21 16.69
C ARG A 45 24.49 -43.59 15.21
N ARG A 46 24.97 -42.71 14.34
CA ARG A 46 25.14 -42.98 12.90
C ARG A 46 26.17 -44.08 12.69
N GLU A 47 27.30 -44.05 13.39
CA GLU A 47 28.34 -45.08 13.33
C GLU A 47 27.82 -46.44 13.81
N LEU A 48 27.11 -46.47 14.96
CA LEU A 48 26.48 -47.70 15.45
C LEU A 48 25.44 -48.27 14.46
N ARG A 49 24.59 -47.39 13.90
CA ARG A 49 23.60 -47.80 12.89
C ARG A 49 24.25 -48.27 11.59
N ALA A 50 25.30 -47.61 11.13
CA ALA A 50 26.08 -48.01 9.95
C ALA A 50 26.75 -49.37 10.15
N ALA A 51 27.23 -49.64 11.37
CA ALA A 51 27.75 -50.95 11.78
C ALA A 51 26.65 -52.02 11.99
N GLY A 52 25.37 -51.68 11.80
CA GLY A 52 24.25 -52.60 12.01
C GLY A 52 23.97 -52.93 13.49
N ILE A 53 24.70 -52.31 14.43
CA ILE A 53 24.44 -52.46 15.85
C ILE A 53 23.18 -51.64 16.14
N GLY A 54 22.06 -52.34 16.26
CA GLY A 54 20.74 -51.79 16.61
C GLY A 54 20.70 -51.23 18.03
N GLY A 55 21.49 -50.18 18.29
CA GLY A 55 21.45 -49.34 19.48
C GLY A 55 20.16 -48.54 19.46
N GLY A 56 19.05 -49.24 19.72
CA GLY A 56 17.74 -48.66 19.89
C GLY A 56 17.84 -47.52 20.89
N SER A 57 17.08 -46.47 20.62
CA SER A 57 16.94 -45.21 21.38
C SER A 57 16.80 -45.35 22.92
N ARG A 58 16.73 -46.56 23.48
CA ARG A 58 16.58 -46.87 24.91
C ARG A 58 17.72 -46.36 25.78
N TYR A 59 18.98 -46.41 25.34
CA TYR A 59 20.12 -45.98 26.17
C TYR A 59 20.25 -44.45 26.34
N TYR A 60 19.51 -43.67 25.55
CA TYR A 60 19.57 -42.20 25.55
C TYR A 60 18.19 -41.54 25.63
N ARG A 61 17.15 -42.26 26.10
CA ARG A 61 15.89 -41.61 26.47
C ARG A 61 15.99 -41.24 27.95
N PRO A 62 16.29 -39.97 28.30
CA PRO A 62 16.14 -39.55 29.68
C PRO A 62 14.70 -39.86 30.11
N ASN A 63 14.55 -40.43 31.31
CA ASN A 63 13.25 -40.76 31.90
C ASN A 63 12.29 -39.58 31.68
N ARG A 64 11.25 -39.83 30.87
CA ARG A 64 10.26 -38.80 30.54
C ARG A 64 9.55 -38.44 31.83
N LYS A 65 9.59 -37.16 32.20
CA LYS A 65 8.74 -36.64 33.27
C LYS A 65 7.30 -36.92 32.85
N ARG A 66 6.49 -37.51 33.74
CA ARG A 66 5.10 -37.96 33.47
C ARG A 66 4.16 -36.90 32.86
N ARG A 67 4.57 -35.61 32.85
CA ARG A 67 3.78 -34.48 32.33
C ARG A 67 4.27 -33.98 30.96
N MET A 68 5.24 -34.63 30.33
CA MET A 68 5.81 -34.18 29.05
C MET A 68 5.23 -34.99 27.90
N ILE A 69 4.49 -34.30 27.02
CA ILE A 69 3.86 -34.86 25.82
C ILE A 69 4.94 -35.28 24.81
N ASP A 70 4.75 -36.42 24.14
CA ASP A 70 5.64 -36.89 23.09
C ASP A 70 5.14 -36.41 21.73
N TYR A 71 5.62 -35.24 21.31
CA TYR A 71 5.26 -34.58 20.05
C TYR A 71 5.45 -35.44 18.79
N ASN A 72 6.28 -36.49 18.84
CA ASN A 72 6.50 -37.38 17.69
C ASN A 72 5.54 -38.58 17.67
N ALA A 73 4.88 -38.90 18.80
CA ALA A 73 4.02 -40.07 18.93
C ALA A 73 2.53 -39.72 18.75
N GLU A 74 2.14 -38.49 19.10
CA GLU A 74 0.77 -38.01 19.00
C GLU A 74 0.75 -36.53 18.60
N ILE A 75 -0.37 -36.08 18.02
CA ILE A 75 -0.63 -34.66 17.77
C ILE A 75 -1.06 -34.03 19.10
N PRO A 76 -0.26 -33.13 19.71
CA PRO A 76 -0.62 -32.53 20.98
C PRO A 76 -1.86 -31.65 20.84
N PHE A 77 -2.79 -31.77 21.79
CA PHE A 77 -4.01 -30.95 21.84
C PHE A 77 -4.77 -30.92 20.51
N GLU A 78 -4.89 -32.07 19.86
CA GLU A 78 -5.59 -32.20 18.60
C GLU A 78 -7.03 -31.70 18.70
N LYS A 79 -7.37 -30.73 17.86
CA LYS A 79 -8.72 -30.21 17.70
C LYS A 79 -9.18 -30.60 16.30
N GLN A 80 -10.11 -31.56 16.24
CA GLN A 80 -10.66 -31.99 14.96
C GLN A 80 -11.32 -30.80 14.25
N PRO A 81 -11.11 -30.63 12.94
CA PRO A 81 -11.82 -29.62 12.17
C PRO A 81 -13.33 -29.88 12.30
N PRO A 82 -14.17 -28.84 12.48
CA PRO A 82 -15.60 -29.04 12.55
C PRO A 82 -16.10 -29.63 11.24
N ILE A 83 -16.93 -30.67 11.33
CA ILE A 83 -17.51 -31.33 10.16
C ILE A 83 -18.40 -30.33 9.44
N GLY A 84 -18.11 -30.07 8.17
CA GLY A 84 -18.84 -29.15 7.31
C GLY A 84 -20.01 -29.81 6.57
N PHE A 85 -20.56 -29.08 5.59
CA PHE A 85 -21.63 -29.59 4.71
C PHE A 85 -21.12 -30.50 3.59
N PHE A 86 -19.83 -30.45 3.28
CA PHE A 86 -19.19 -31.24 2.23
C PHE A 86 -18.46 -32.43 2.84
N ASP A 87 -18.48 -33.57 2.14
CA ASP A 87 -17.72 -34.74 2.51
C ASP A 87 -16.24 -34.53 2.16
N THR A 88 -15.36 -34.67 3.16
CA THR A 88 -13.90 -34.54 3.03
C THR A 88 -13.20 -35.90 3.15
N SER A 89 -13.93 -37.02 3.04
CA SER A 89 -13.37 -38.37 3.16
C SER A 89 -12.47 -38.76 1.98
N GLU A 90 -12.72 -38.18 0.80
CA GLU A 90 -11.95 -38.44 -0.42
C GLU A 90 -10.69 -37.55 -0.55
N ASP A 91 -10.59 -36.49 0.25
CA ASP A 91 -9.46 -35.55 0.23
C ASP A 91 -8.21 -36.16 0.87
N VAL A 92 -7.37 -36.82 0.07
CA VAL A 92 -6.09 -37.36 0.52
C VAL A 92 -4.98 -36.32 0.35
N ALA A 93 -4.44 -35.83 1.47
CA ALA A 93 -3.22 -35.03 1.44
C ALA A 93 -2.05 -35.88 0.93
N MET A 94 -1.35 -35.37 -0.08
CA MET A 94 -0.15 -36.05 -0.61
C MET A 94 1.02 -35.83 0.36
N ASP A 95 1.57 -36.92 0.89
CA ASP A 95 2.79 -36.87 1.68
C ASP A 95 3.98 -36.41 0.81
N GLU A 96 4.66 -35.36 1.24
CA GLU A 96 5.88 -34.89 0.59
C GLU A 96 6.97 -35.96 0.69
N ARG A 97 7.28 -36.62 -0.44
CA ARG A 97 8.38 -37.58 -0.52
C ARG A 97 9.71 -36.86 -0.53
N HIS A 98 10.35 -36.80 0.63
CA HIS A 98 11.63 -36.14 0.80
C HIS A 98 12.80 -37.02 0.29
N ASN A 99 13.68 -36.42 -0.51
CA ASN A 99 14.91 -37.07 -0.97
C ASN A 99 16.02 -37.03 0.09
N PHE A 100 16.05 -38.02 0.99
CA PHE A 100 17.00 -38.09 2.12
C PHE A 100 18.49 -38.10 1.75
N LYS A 101 18.85 -38.38 0.49
CA LYS A 101 20.25 -38.33 0.03
C LYS A 101 20.79 -36.90 -0.07
N ARG A 102 19.94 -35.92 -0.41
CA ARG A 102 20.32 -34.50 -0.60
C ARG A 102 19.78 -33.59 0.51
N LEU A 103 18.74 -34.03 1.22
CA LEU A 103 18.05 -33.22 2.23
C LEU A 103 18.98 -32.84 3.39
N ARG A 104 19.17 -31.53 3.62
CA ARG A 104 19.86 -30.99 4.79
C ARG A 104 18.86 -30.34 5.74
N ARG A 105 19.32 -30.10 6.96
CA ARG A 105 18.54 -29.37 7.97
C ARG A 105 18.12 -27.97 7.49
N GLU A 106 19.01 -27.29 6.78
CA GLU A 106 18.77 -25.96 6.22
C GLU A 106 17.67 -25.95 5.15
N ASP A 107 17.52 -27.05 4.40
CA ASP A 107 16.49 -27.15 3.36
C ASP A 107 15.09 -27.33 3.97
N VAL A 108 15.00 -27.97 5.15
CA VAL A 108 13.74 -28.14 5.91
C VAL A 108 13.36 -26.88 6.70
N GLU A 109 14.35 -26.21 7.30
CA GLU A 109 14.10 -24.96 8.07
C GLU A 109 13.94 -23.73 7.17
N GLY A 110 14.38 -23.81 5.92
CA GLY A 110 14.47 -22.68 4.99
C GLY A 110 15.67 -21.77 5.27
N VAL A 111 15.85 -20.77 4.40
CA VAL A 111 16.92 -19.77 4.54
C VAL A 111 16.56 -18.81 5.67
N ARG A 112 17.50 -18.58 6.60
CA ARG A 112 17.30 -17.62 7.67
C ARG A 112 17.35 -16.18 7.14
N ARG A 113 16.47 -15.34 7.69
CA ARG A 113 16.33 -13.93 7.29
C ARG A 113 17.63 -13.13 7.41
N ASP A 114 18.44 -13.39 8.43
CA ASP A 114 19.74 -12.74 8.64
C ASP A 114 20.75 -13.07 7.53
N VAL A 115 20.74 -14.31 7.03
CA VAL A 115 21.60 -14.75 5.92
C VAL A 115 21.17 -14.09 4.62
N GLU A 116 19.87 -14.01 4.36
CA GLU A 116 19.32 -13.36 3.17
C GLU A 116 19.62 -11.86 3.15
N GLU A 117 19.32 -11.15 4.24
CA GLU A 117 19.61 -9.72 4.38
C GLU A 117 21.13 -9.44 4.27
N ALA A 118 21.98 -10.29 4.84
CA ALA A 118 23.43 -10.13 4.71
C ALA A 118 23.91 -10.30 3.26
N LYS A 119 23.29 -11.21 2.49
CA LYS A 119 23.57 -11.38 1.06
C LYS A 119 23.16 -10.14 0.27
N GLU A 120 21.97 -9.59 0.52
CA GLU A 120 21.48 -8.37 -0.14
C GLU A 120 22.35 -7.16 0.21
N ARG A 121 22.65 -6.95 1.49
CA ARG A 121 23.55 -5.88 1.94
C ARG A 121 24.92 -5.99 1.29
N LYS A 122 25.44 -7.21 1.10
CA LYS A 122 26.70 -7.43 0.38
C LYS A 122 26.58 -7.07 -1.09
N LYS A 123 25.49 -7.48 -1.76
CA LYS A 123 25.21 -7.11 -3.16
C LYS A 123 25.13 -5.60 -3.33
N ASP A 124 24.45 -4.89 -2.44
CA ASP A 124 24.31 -3.43 -2.52
C ASP A 124 25.62 -2.71 -2.22
N LYS A 125 26.40 -3.19 -1.24
CA LYS A 125 27.74 -2.68 -0.97
C LYS A 125 28.64 -2.84 -2.20
N GLU A 126 28.57 -3.98 -2.88
CA GLU A 126 29.34 -4.21 -4.11
C GLU A 126 28.88 -3.31 -5.25
N LYS A 127 27.56 -3.17 -5.47
CA LYS A 127 26.99 -2.24 -6.47
C LYS A 127 27.44 -0.80 -6.22
N LEU A 128 27.40 -0.34 -4.97
CA LEU A 128 27.81 1.01 -4.60
C LEU A 128 29.33 1.20 -4.78
N GLN A 129 30.14 0.19 -4.47
CA GLN A 129 31.57 0.23 -4.73
C GLN A 129 31.89 0.26 -6.23
N LYS A 130 31.18 -0.50 -7.07
CA LYS A 130 31.31 -0.46 -8.53
C LYS A 130 30.95 0.93 -9.07
N LYS A 131 29.79 1.47 -8.68
CA LYS A 131 29.39 2.85 -9.06
C LYS A 131 30.39 3.92 -8.63
N LYS A 132 30.99 3.80 -7.44
CA LYS A 132 32.04 4.73 -7.00
C LYS A 132 33.29 4.63 -7.88
N LYS A 133 33.75 3.42 -8.18
CA LYS A 133 34.92 3.20 -9.05
C LYS A 133 34.66 3.69 -10.48
N GLU A 134 33.48 3.42 -11.03
CA GLU A 134 33.07 3.88 -12.36
C GLU A 134 32.83 5.39 -12.40
N GLY A 135 32.28 5.98 -11.33
CA GLY A 135 32.08 7.42 -11.18
C GLY A 135 33.40 8.17 -11.04
N ASP A 136 34.36 7.65 -10.28
CA ASP A 136 35.72 8.18 -10.20
C ASP A 136 36.40 8.10 -11.58
N LEU A 137 36.27 6.97 -12.29
CA LEU A 137 36.79 6.81 -13.65
C LEU A 137 36.13 7.79 -14.63
N SER A 138 34.81 7.97 -14.54
CA SER A 138 34.04 8.90 -15.39
C SER A 138 34.36 10.36 -15.08
N MET A 139 34.59 10.71 -13.81
CA MET A 139 35.07 12.03 -13.42
C MET A 139 36.51 12.28 -13.88
N GLN A 140 37.35 11.25 -13.85
CA GLN A 140 38.73 11.33 -14.34
C GLN A 140 38.76 11.50 -15.87
N ILE A 141 37.90 10.79 -16.60
CA ILE A 141 37.70 10.93 -18.04
C ILE A 141 37.14 12.31 -18.38
N ASN A 142 36.10 12.79 -17.69
CA ASN A 142 35.55 14.14 -17.93
C ASN A 142 36.57 15.25 -17.62
N LYS A 143 37.42 15.06 -16.61
CA LYS A 143 38.49 16.00 -16.26
C LYS A 143 39.63 16.00 -17.29
N MET A 144 39.91 14.87 -17.92
CA MET A 144 40.87 14.78 -19.04
C MET A 144 40.27 15.26 -20.36
N ALA A 145 38.97 15.07 -20.58
CA ALA A 145 38.29 15.42 -21.83
C ALA A 145 37.95 16.92 -21.94
N ASN A 146 37.77 17.65 -20.83
CA ASN A 146 37.39 19.08 -20.86
C ASN A 146 38.24 19.94 -19.92
N PRO A 147 39.47 20.35 -20.33
CA PRO A 147 40.29 21.29 -19.57
C PRO A 147 39.74 22.73 -19.53
N GLU A 148 38.69 23.07 -20.30
CA GLU A 148 38.12 24.42 -20.36
C GLU A 148 37.13 24.75 -19.23
N VAL A 149 36.46 23.76 -18.63
CA VAL A 149 35.45 23.98 -17.57
C VAL A 149 36.10 24.40 -16.24
N ALA A 150 37.41 24.16 -16.07
CA ALA A 150 38.16 24.56 -14.88
C ALA A 150 38.65 26.02 -14.89
N LYS A 151 38.51 26.76 -16.01
CA LYS A 151 38.80 28.20 -16.04
C LYS A 151 37.61 28.96 -15.47
N LYS A 152 37.68 29.35 -14.19
CA LYS A 152 36.71 30.24 -13.55
C LYS A 152 36.57 31.51 -14.39
N ARG A 153 35.39 31.75 -14.95
CA ARG A 153 35.09 32.91 -15.81
C ARG A 153 35.30 34.21 -15.01
N SER A 154 35.86 35.24 -15.64
CA SER A 154 35.96 36.58 -15.04
C SER A 154 34.56 37.13 -14.76
N LYS A 155 34.42 37.86 -13.65
CA LYS A 155 33.12 38.42 -13.24
C LYS A 155 32.61 39.38 -14.33
N LEU A 156 31.36 39.20 -14.72
CA LEU A 156 30.65 40.05 -15.68
C LEU A 156 30.46 41.44 -15.05
N VAL A 157 31.09 42.47 -15.60
CA VAL A 157 30.89 43.87 -15.20
C VAL A 157 29.94 44.48 -16.21
N LEU A 158 28.68 44.65 -15.82
CA LEU A 158 27.66 45.32 -16.65
C LEU A 158 27.72 46.84 -16.43
N PRO A 159 27.27 47.64 -17.41
CA PRO A 159 27.10 49.09 -17.25
C PRO A 159 26.09 49.39 -16.13
N ALA A 160 26.33 50.46 -15.37
CA ALA A 160 25.40 50.91 -14.33
C ALA A 160 24.02 51.23 -14.93
N PRO A 161 22.91 50.91 -14.23
CA PRO A 161 21.56 51.21 -14.69
C PRO A 161 21.43 52.72 -14.98
N GLN A 162 20.76 53.05 -16.07
CA GLN A 162 20.61 54.43 -16.55
C GLN A 162 19.55 55.24 -15.78
N ILE A 163 18.80 54.60 -14.88
CA ILE A 163 17.76 55.22 -14.05
C ILE A 163 18.20 55.10 -12.61
N SER A 164 18.17 56.21 -11.89
CA SER A 164 18.49 56.24 -10.46
C SER A 164 17.29 55.77 -9.63
N ASP A 165 17.55 55.14 -8.49
CA ASP A 165 16.49 54.63 -7.61
C ASP A 165 15.52 55.75 -7.17
N ASN A 166 16.00 57.00 -7.09
CA ASN A 166 15.18 58.17 -6.79
C ASN A 166 14.16 58.49 -7.89
N GLU A 167 14.54 58.36 -9.16
CA GLU A 167 13.62 58.53 -10.30
C GLU A 167 12.61 57.40 -10.33
N LEU A 168 13.02 56.19 -9.94
CA LEU A 168 12.15 55.03 -9.78
C LEU A 168 11.12 55.26 -8.66
N GLU A 169 11.54 55.80 -7.51
CA GLU A 169 10.65 56.20 -6.42
C GLU A 169 9.70 57.32 -6.81
N GLU A 170 10.16 58.29 -7.62
CA GLU A 170 9.32 59.39 -8.09
C GLU A 170 8.27 58.90 -9.09
N VAL A 171 8.62 57.98 -9.99
CA VAL A 171 7.67 57.31 -10.89
C VAL A 171 6.64 56.49 -10.10
N VAL A 172 7.06 55.80 -9.03
CA VAL A 172 6.15 55.05 -8.15
C VAL A 172 5.23 55.99 -7.37
N LYS A 173 5.75 57.11 -6.84
CA LYS A 173 4.95 58.14 -6.15
C LYS A 173 3.99 58.83 -7.09
N LEU A 174 4.39 59.10 -8.32
CA LEU A 174 3.52 59.67 -9.35
C LEU A 174 2.44 58.66 -9.76
N GLY A 175 2.77 57.37 -9.83
CA GLY A 175 1.82 56.27 -10.00
C GLY A 175 0.78 56.20 -8.87
N LEU A 176 1.23 56.23 -7.61
CA LEU A 176 0.37 56.26 -6.42
C LEU A 176 -0.50 57.52 -6.35
N ALA A 177 0.08 58.70 -6.62
CA ALA A 177 -0.67 59.95 -6.65
C ALA A 177 -1.71 59.97 -7.77
N SER A 178 -1.41 59.35 -8.92
CA SER A 178 -2.37 59.17 -10.01
C SER A 178 -3.49 58.20 -9.66
N GLU A 179 -3.23 57.20 -8.82
CA GLU A 179 -4.23 56.27 -8.27
C GLU A 179 -5.10 56.95 -7.20
N GLU A 180 -4.50 57.71 -6.29
CA GLU A 180 -5.24 58.47 -5.27
C GLU A 180 -6.13 59.54 -5.90
N ALA A 181 -5.67 60.24 -6.95
CA ALA A 181 -6.49 61.19 -7.69
C ALA A 181 -7.69 60.51 -8.41
N ARG A 182 -7.53 59.27 -8.89
CA ARG A 182 -8.64 58.45 -9.43
C ARG A 182 -9.70 58.13 -8.37
N THR A 183 -9.34 58.08 -7.09
CA THR A 183 -10.29 57.77 -5.99
C THR A 183 -11.03 58.99 -5.45
N ILE A 184 -10.51 60.20 -5.65
CA ILE A 184 -11.09 61.44 -5.09
C ILE A 184 -12.08 62.11 -6.06
N ASP A 185 -11.87 61.99 -7.38
CA ASP A 185 -12.72 62.63 -8.39
C ASP A 185 -13.73 61.62 -8.97
N GLY A 186 -14.81 61.38 -8.22
CA GLY A 186 -15.90 60.46 -8.56
C GLY A 186 -16.85 60.95 -9.66
N SER A 187 -16.33 61.26 -10.86
CA SER A 187 -17.14 61.51 -12.05
C SER A 187 -17.16 60.26 -12.95
N GLU A 188 -18.27 59.53 -12.90
CA GLU A 188 -18.48 58.25 -13.60
C GLU A 188 -18.34 58.34 -15.14
N ALA A 189 -18.36 59.55 -15.70
CA ALA A 189 -18.29 59.80 -17.15
C ALA A 189 -16.85 59.84 -17.72
N SER A 190 -15.83 60.19 -16.94
CA SER A 190 -14.44 60.28 -17.41
C SER A 190 -13.64 58.98 -17.26
N LEU A 191 -14.13 58.03 -16.45
CA LEU A 191 -13.51 56.72 -16.23
C LEU A 191 -13.43 55.85 -17.50
N HIS A 192 -14.29 56.08 -18.50
CA HIS A 192 -14.29 55.31 -19.75
C HIS A 192 -13.30 55.80 -20.82
N LEU A 193 -12.65 56.96 -20.64
CA LEU A 193 -11.70 57.52 -21.62
C LEU A 193 -10.24 57.25 -21.28
N LEU A 194 -9.94 56.83 -20.04
CA LEU A 194 -8.61 56.42 -19.60
C LEU A 194 -8.55 54.90 -19.51
N ALA A 195 -7.94 54.26 -20.51
CA ALA A 195 -7.84 52.81 -20.58
C ALA A 195 -6.96 52.25 -19.44
N ASP A 196 -7.54 51.36 -18.63
CA ASP A 196 -6.82 50.55 -17.67
C ASP A 196 -6.03 49.45 -18.40
N TYR A 197 -4.71 49.64 -18.51
CA TYR A 197 -3.81 48.62 -19.05
C TYR A 197 -3.50 47.48 -18.07
N SER A 198 -4.12 47.47 -16.88
CA SER A 198 -3.93 46.41 -15.88
C SER A 198 -4.84 45.20 -16.09
N VAL A 199 -5.85 45.26 -16.97
CA VAL A 199 -6.83 44.18 -17.15
C VAL A 199 -7.17 43.99 -18.64
N THR A 200 -6.75 42.88 -19.22
CA THR A 200 -7.15 42.43 -20.57
C THR A 200 -8.68 42.29 -20.66
N PRO A 201 -9.38 43.06 -21.51
CA PRO A 201 -10.85 43.06 -21.57
C PRO A 201 -11.32 41.95 -22.52
N GLY A 202 -11.65 40.79 -21.96
CA GLY A 202 -12.15 39.65 -22.76
C GLY A 202 -13.11 38.70 -22.05
N ALA A 203 -13.51 38.97 -20.79
CA ALA A 203 -14.39 38.04 -20.07
C ALA A 203 -15.46 38.78 -19.25
N THR A 204 -16.66 38.84 -19.79
CA THR A 204 -17.91 39.23 -19.10
C THR A 204 -18.30 38.19 -18.04
N PRO A 205 -18.72 38.56 -16.82
CA PRO A 205 -19.24 37.61 -15.83
C PRO A 205 -20.75 37.43 -16.03
N SER A 206 -21.14 36.46 -16.85
CA SER A 206 -22.55 36.07 -17.03
C SER A 206 -22.82 34.69 -16.41
N LEU A 207 -23.88 34.66 -15.59
CA LEU A 207 -24.66 33.50 -15.13
C LEU A 207 -23.88 32.38 -14.40
N ARG A 208 -23.88 32.49 -13.06
CA ARG A 208 -23.43 31.45 -12.13
C ARG A 208 -24.34 30.22 -12.16
N THR A 209 -23.87 29.12 -12.73
CA THR A 209 -24.11 27.78 -12.18
C THR A 209 -23.31 27.65 -10.87
N PRO A 210 -23.81 27.02 -9.78
CA PRO A 210 -22.96 26.68 -8.65
C PRO A 210 -21.89 25.69 -9.13
N ARG A 211 -20.68 26.20 -9.38
CA ARG A 211 -19.51 25.36 -9.67
C ARG A 211 -19.19 24.57 -8.41
N THR A 212 -18.99 23.27 -8.56
CA THR A 212 -18.36 22.43 -7.55
C THR A 212 -17.05 23.08 -7.08
N PRO A 213 -16.71 23.08 -5.78
CA PRO A 213 -15.39 23.54 -5.34
C PRO A 213 -14.33 22.77 -6.14
N ALA A 214 -13.31 23.48 -6.61
CA ALA A 214 -12.21 22.85 -7.35
C ALA A 214 -11.61 21.74 -6.48
N ALA A 215 -11.61 20.50 -6.99
CA ALA A 215 -10.99 19.38 -6.32
C ALA A 215 -9.52 19.74 -6.07
N GLN A 216 -9.13 19.84 -4.81
CA GLN A 216 -7.73 20.05 -4.46
C GLN A 216 -6.97 18.76 -4.79
N ASP A 217 -5.77 18.90 -5.36
CA ASP A 217 -4.91 17.76 -5.67
C ASP A 217 -4.35 17.17 -4.36
N THR A 218 -4.99 16.10 -3.89
CA THR A 218 -4.67 15.41 -2.64
C THR A 218 -3.28 14.77 -2.68
N ILE A 219 -2.82 14.36 -3.87
CA ILE A 219 -1.49 13.74 -4.05
C ILE A 219 -0.40 14.80 -3.89
N LEU A 220 -0.61 15.98 -4.47
CA LEU A 220 0.31 17.11 -4.35
C LEU A 220 0.42 17.59 -2.89
N GLN A 221 -0.71 17.68 -2.18
CA GLN A 221 -0.72 18.03 -0.75
C GLN A 221 0.04 17.01 0.10
N GLU A 222 -0.13 15.72 -0.17
CA GLU A 222 0.60 14.67 0.55
C GLU A 222 2.10 14.71 0.25
N ALA A 223 2.49 14.94 -1.00
CA ALA A 223 3.91 15.12 -1.35
C ALA A 223 4.54 16.30 -0.62
N GLN A 224 3.80 17.40 -0.42
CA GLN A 224 4.26 18.54 0.38
C GLN A 224 4.38 18.19 1.87
N ASN A 225 3.43 17.43 2.43
CA ASN A 225 3.49 16.94 3.81
C ASN A 225 4.71 16.02 4.03
N ILE A 226 4.99 15.11 3.10
CA ILE A 226 6.16 14.20 3.17
C ILE A 226 7.47 15.01 3.10
N LEU A 227 7.56 15.99 2.21
CA LEU A 227 8.75 16.86 2.10
C LEU A 227 8.95 17.66 3.39
N ALA A 228 7.87 18.19 3.97
CA ALA A 228 7.91 18.87 5.25
C ALA A 228 8.44 17.95 6.37
N LEU A 229 7.98 16.70 6.43
CA LEU A 229 8.42 15.72 7.42
C LEU A 229 9.86 15.21 7.20
N GLN A 230 10.34 15.14 5.95
CA GLN A 230 11.69 14.66 5.62
C GLN A 230 12.78 15.54 6.28
N ASN A 231 12.51 16.83 6.44
CA ASN A 231 13.48 17.79 6.97
C ASN A 231 13.35 18.00 8.49
N VAL A 232 12.40 17.36 9.16
CA VAL A 232 12.12 17.55 10.59
C VAL A 232 12.91 16.57 11.44
N GLN A 233 13.57 17.09 12.49
CA GLN A 233 14.29 16.28 13.45
C GLN A 233 13.30 15.58 14.40
N THR A 234 13.64 14.38 14.86
CA THR A 234 12.76 13.54 15.67
C THR A 234 12.09 14.32 16.80
N PRO A 235 10.79 14.10 17.08
CA PRO A 235 10.04 14.85 18.08
C PRO A 235 10.63 14.76 19.49
N LEU A 236 11.48 13.74 19.74
CA LEU A 236 12.21 13.56 21.00
C LEU A 236 13.22 14.67 21.31
N LYS A 237 13.67 15.43 20.30
CA LYS A 237 14.62 16.53 20.50
C LYS A 237 13.96 17.79 21.12
N GLY A 238 12.62 17.83 21.13
CA GLY A 238 11.84 19.01 21.54
C GLY A 238 11.83 20.12 20.48
N GLY A 239 10.69 20.79 20.32
CA GLY A 239 10.47 21.86 19.33
C GLY A 239 9.00 21.99 18.93
N GLU A 240 8.65 23.02 18.16
CA GLU A 240 7.33 23.17 17.55
C GLU A 240 7.17 22.20 16.36
N ASN A 241 6.04 21.48 16.31
CA ASN A 241 5.75 20.57 15.20
C ASN A 241 5.45 21.36 13.92
N THR A 242 5.93 20.87 12.78
CA THR A 242 5.60 21.45 11.47
C THR A 242 4.10 21.35 11.21
N PRO A 243 3.43 22.44 10.80
CA PRO A 243 2.00 22.39 10.47
C PRO A 243 1.79 21.53 9.21
N LEU A 244 1.03 20.46 9.35
CA LEU A 244 0.66 19.57 8.24
C LEU A 244 -0.74 19.93 7.74
N ARG A 245 -0.98 19.73 6.43
CA ARG A 245 -2.31 19.89 5.83
C ARG A 245 -3.09 18.59 5.96
N ASP A 246 -4.35 18.68 6.35
CA ASP A 246 -5.23 17.50 6.49
C ASP A 246 -5.47 16.85 5.13
N SER A 247 -4.97 15.62 4.94
CA SER A 247 -5.19 14.80 3.74
C SER A 247 -6.05 13.57 4.09
N ASP A 248 -6.68 12.98 3.07
CA ASP A 248 -7.56 11.80 3.23
C ASP A 248 -6.80 10.49 3.54
N PHE A 249 -5.48 10.55 3.74
CA PHE A 249 -4.54 9.43 3.89
C PHE A 249 -4.16 9.10 5.36
N ASP A 250 -5.10 9.29 6.27
CA ASP A 250 -4.93 8.99 7.71
C ASP A 250 -4.76 7.48 8.03
N GLY A 251 -4.89 6.59 7.02
CA GLY A 251 -4.80 5.14 7.17
C GLY A 251 -4.47 4.40 5.88
N VAL A 252 -4.37 3.05 5.96
CA VAL A 252 -3.98 2.17 4.85
C VAL A 252 -4.95 2.23 3.65
N THR A 253 -6.20 2.62 3.89
CA THR A 253 -7.20 2.83 2.85
C THR A 253 -7.62 4.31 2.85
N PRO A 254 -7.63 4.99 1.70
CA PRO A 254 -8.09 6.38 1.62
C PRO A 254 -9.53 6.51 2.12
N LYS A 255 -9.84 7.59 2.83
CA LYS A 255 -11.21 7.88 3.28
C LYS A 255 -12.13 7.98 2.06
N LYS A 256 -13.28 7.29 2.08
CA LYS A 256 -14.24 7.32 0.98
C LYS A 256 -14.91 8.70 0.90
N ALA A 257 -14.55 9.51 -0.08
CA ALA A 257 -15.25 10.74 -0.39
C ALA A 257 -16.66 10.41 -0.94
N VAL A 258 -17.70 10.74 -0.17
CA VAL A 258 -19.09 10.62 -0.62
C VAL A 258 -19.35 11.73 -1.62
N VAL A 259 -19.33 11.39 -2.92
CA VAL A 259 -19.72 12.32 -3.99
C VAL A 259 -21.21 12.61 -3.83
N GLN A 260 -21.55 13.74 -3.21
CA GLN A 260 -22.92 14.24 -3.23
C GLN A 260 -23.22 14.81 -4.62
N THR A 261 -23.93 14.03 -5.42
CA THR A 261 -24.57 14.53 -6.64
C THR A 261 -25.67 15.52 -6.24
N PRO A 262 -25.62 16.79 -6.64
CA PRO A 262 -26.72 17.71 -6.38
C PRO A 262 -27.97 17.21 -7.13
N ASN A 263 -29.00 16.87 -6.36
CA ASN A 263 -30.29 16.42 -6.86
C ASN A 263 -30.96 17.56 -7.64
N VAL A 264 -31.07 17.44 -8.98
CA VAL A 264 -31.58 18.51 -9.87
C VAL A 264 -33.11 18.48 -10.04
N VAL A 265 -33.83 17.59 -9.36
CA VAL A 265 -35.27 17.41 -9.58
C VAL A 265 -36.08 18.08 -8.46
N LEU A 266 -36.14 19.42 -8.48
CA LEU A 266 -37.20 20.18 -7.77
C LEU A 266 -37.30 21.64 -8.28
N GLY A 267 -37.20 21.83 -9.60
CA GLY A 267 -37.35 23.15 -10.23
C GLY A 267 -38.06 23.07 -11.57
N THR A 268 -39.35 22.75 -11.57
CA THR A 268 -40.22 22.95 -12.75
C THR A 268 -41.08 24.20 -12.56
N PRO A 269 -40.79 25.34 -13.22
CA PRO A 269 -41.65 26.51 -13.25
C PRO A 269 -42.65 26.39 -14.41
N PHE A 270 -43.63 25.50 -14.30
CA PHE A 270 -44.79 25.50 -15.20
C PHE A 270 -46.06 25.15 -14.43
N ARG A 271 -46.72 26.19 -13.90
CA ARG A 271 -48.17 26.18 -13.66
C ARG A 271 -48.76 27.41 -14.34
N THR A 272 -49.70 27.14 -15.22
CA THR A 272 -50.54 28.07 -15.99
C THR A 272 -51.46 28.90 -15.09
N PRO A 273 -51.82 30.14 -15.48
CA PRO A 273 -52.73 30.99 -14.72
C PRO A 273 -54.18 30.58 -14.99
N GLY A 274 -55.00 30.44 -13.94
CA GLY A 274 -56.40 30.08 -14.07
C GLY A 274 -57.20 30.27 -12.78
N THR A 275 -57.77 31.47 -12.65
CA THR A 275 -59.13 31.75 -12.16
C THR A 275 -59.52 31.45 -10.70
N GLY A 276 -59.66 32.52 -9.90
CA GLY A 276 -60.86 32.76 -9.07
C GLY A 276 -60.81 32.44 -7.57
N GLY A 277 -60.82 33.49 -6.73
CA GLY A 277 -61.27 33.40 -5.32
C GLY A 277 -60.48 34.30 -4.34
N PRO A 278 -61.08 35.39 -3.81
CA PRO A 278 -60.38 36.32 -2.92
C PRO A 278 -60.54 35.91 -1.45
N GLY A 279 -59.44 35.95 -0.69
CA GLY A 279 -59.49 36.09 0.76
C GLY A 279 -58.76 35.02 1.56
N SER A 280 -57.48 35.26 1.86
CA SER A 280 -56.94 35.11 3.21
C SER A 280 -55.51 35.64 3.25
N THR A 281 -55.25 36.53 4.20
CA THR A 281 -53.96 37.16 4.49
C THR A 281 -52.90 36.15 4.99
N PRO A 282 -51.59 36.42 4.80
CA PRO A 282 -50.52 35.54 5.21
C PRO A 282 -50.14 35.80 6.68
N ARG A 283 -50.03 34.75 7.50
CA ARG A 283 -49.43 34.86 8.83
C ARG A 283 -48.00 34.34 8.84
N SER A 284 -47.09 35.31 8.94
CA SER A 284 -45.79 35.28 9.60
C SER A 284 -45.81 34.45 10.89
N MET A 285 -44.77 33.63 11.12
CA MET A 285 -44.08 33.52 12.43
C MET A 285 -42.66 32.96 12.24
N THR A 286 -41.69 33.78 12.63
CA THR A 286 -40.27 33.51 12.89
C THR A 286 -40.07 32.76 14.23
N PRO A 287 -38.84 32.29 14.56
CA PRO A 287 -38.60 31.15 15.46
C PRO A 287 -38.49 31.56 16.94
N ARG A 288 -38.77 30.61 17.85
CA ARG A 288 -38.57 30.80 19.30
C ARG A 288 -37.54 29.82 19.85
N VAL A 289 -36.59 30.42 20.57
CA VAL A 289 -35.46 29.86 21.31
C VAL A 289 -35.86 29.46 22.74
N GLY A 290 -35.16 28.45 23.29
CA GLY A 290 -35.01 28.13 24.72
C GLY A 290 -35.83 26.92 25.19
N GLY A 291 -35.33 25.85 25.81
CA GLY A 291 -34.01 25.51 26.36
C GLY A 291 -34.17 24.62 27.60
N VAL A 292 -33.33 23.57 27.71
CA VAL A 292 -32.95 22.79 28.94
C VAL A 292 -34.02 21.80 29.46
N SER A 293 -33.79 20.53 29.78
CA SER A 293 -32.63 19.60 29.85
C SER A 293 -33.16 18.15 30.03
N GLY A 294 -32.42 17.15 29.57
CA GLY A 294 -32.55 15.78 30.11
C GLY A 294 -32.33 14.64 29.11
N SER A 295 -31.05 14.32 28.85
CA SER A 295 -30.50 13.01 28.46
C SER A 295 -31.48 11.93 27.95
N ALA A 296 -31.56 11.79 26.63
CA ALA A 296 -32.02 10.57 25.96
C ALA A 296 -30.99 10.15 24.93
N THR A 297 -30.30 9.03 25.18
CA THR A 297 -29.72 8.18 24.15
C THR A 297 -30.78 7.18 23.73
N PRO A 298 -31.25 7.21 22.47
CA PRO A 298 -31.73 6.01 21.84
C PRO A 298 -30.78 5.61 20.70
N SER A 299 -30.25 4.40 20.88
CA SER A 299 -29.78 3.49 19.85
C SER A 299 -30.58 3.65 18.55
N ALA A 300 -29.94 4.21 17.52
CA ALA A 300 -30.45 4.19 16.16
C ALA A 300 -30.17 2.80 15.59
N GLY A 301 -31.22 1.97 15.56
CA GLY A 301 -31.25 0.73 14.81
C GLY A 301 -31.01 1.00 13.33
N TYR A 302 -30.14 0.17 12.76
CA TYR A 302 -29.82 0.06 11.35
C TYR A 302 -31.11 -0.09 10.52
N MET A 303 -31.48 0.93 9.75
CA MET A 303 -32.30 0.75 8.55
C MET A 303 -31.33 0.45 7.39
N THR A 304 -31.30 -0.81 6.96
CA THR A 304 -30.66 -1.24 5.72
C THR A 304 -31.36 -0.57 4.53
N PRO A 305 -30.67 0.23 3.69
CA PRO A 305 -31.26 0.79 2.48
C PRO A 305 -31.21 -0.28 1.39
N GLY A 306 -32.27 -1.08 1.29
CA GLY A 306 -32.34 -2.17 0.32
C GLY A 306 -33.74 -2.52 -0.19
N GLN A 307 -34.78 -1.76 0.17
CA GLN A 307 -36.09 -1.95 -0.45
C GLN A 307 -36.30 -1.00 -1.63
N THR A 308 -36.22 -1.57 -2.82
CA THR A 308 -36.81 -0.98 -4.03
C THR A 308 -38.34 -0.96 -3.87
N PRO A 309 -39.04 0.15 -4.13
CA PRO A 309 -40.49 0.15 -4.17
C PRO A 309 -40.91 -0.52 -5.49
N VAL A 310 -41.21 -1.83 -5.43
CA VAL A 310 -41.68 -2.58 -6.60
C VAL A 310 -43.16 -2.27 -6.79
N ARG A 311 -43.47 -1.47 -7.82
CA ARG A 311 -44.80 -1.42 -8.43
C ARG A 311 -44.80 -2.45 -9.55
N ASP A 312 -45.44 -3.60 -9.32
CA ASP A 312 -45.56 -4.69 -10.29
C ASP A 312 -46.57 -4.30 -11.39
N GLN A 313 -46.08 -4.02 -12.59
CA GLN A 313 -46.90 -3.70 -13.78
C GLN A 313 -47.26 -4.96 -14.60
N LEU A 314 -46.95 -6.16 -14.10
CA LEU A 314 -47.21 -7.43 -14.81
C LEU A 314 -48.08 -8.42 -14.02
N SER A 315 -48.71 -8.00 -12.92
CA SER A 315 -49.66 -8.82 -12.14
C SER A 315 -49.13 -10.23 -11.83
N ILE A 316 -47.83 -10.35 -11.55
CA ILE A 316 -47.18 -11.63 -11.23
C ILE A 316 -47.49 -12.01 -9.79
N ASN A 317 -47.75 -11.02 -8.93
CA ASN A 317 -48.29 -11.23 -7.59
C ASN A 317 -49.81 -10.97 -7.57
N PRO A 318 -50.66 -12.01 -7.47
CA PRO A 318 -52.10 -11.80 -7.27
C PRO A 318 -52.33 -11.24 -5.86
N GLU A 319 -52.78 -10.00 -5.77
CA GLU A 319 -53.05 -9.31 -4.49
C GLU A 319 -54.32 -9.82 -3.77
N ASP A 320 -55.01 -10.83 -4.30
CA ASP A 320 -56.30 -11.31 -3.78
C ASP A 320 -56.22 -12.42 -2.70
N THR A 321 -55.04 -12.74 -2.16
CA THR A 321 -54.98 -13.56 -0.94
C THR A 321 -55.16 -12.69 0.30
N VAL A 322 -56.42 -12.33 0.49
CA VAL A 322 -56.98 -11.63 1.65
C VAL A 322 -56.50 -12.29 2.95
N ALA A 323 -55.94 -11.43 3.81
CA ALA A 323 -55.57 -11.66 5.20
C ALA A 323 -56.46 -12.69 5.92
N THR A 324 -55.92 -13.90 6.07
CA THR A 324 -56.35 -14.84 7.11
C THR A 324 -55.11 -15.18 7.92
N TYR A 325 -55.22 -15.12 9.24
CA TYR A 325 -54.14 -15.28 10.22
C TYR A 325 -53.29 -16.55 10.00
N SER A 326 -52.31 -16.50 9.10
CA SER A 326 -51.32 -17.56 8.88
C SER A 326 -49.91 -17.05 9.19
N ASP A 327 -49.14 -17.88 9.88
CA ASP A 327 -47.79 -17.59 10.35
C ASP A 327 -46.87 -17.36 9.12
N PRO A 328 -46.10 -16.25 9.02
CA PRO A 328 -45.32 -15.90 7.82
C PRO A 328 -44.33 -16.99 7.37
N ARG A 329 -43.93 -17.89 8.28
CA ARG A 329 -43.09 -19.05 7.96
C ARG A 329 -43.81 -20.10 7.12
N GLN A 330 -45.11 -20.28 7.32
CA GLN A 330 -45.92 -21.23 6.53
C GLN A 330 -46.14 -20.71 5.11
N GLN A 331 -46.40 -19.41 4.96
CA GLN A 331 -46.51 -18.77 3.63
C GLN A 331 -45.21 -18.91 2.82
N GLN A 332 -44.05 -18.71 3.45
CA GLN A 332 -42.76 -18.94 2.78
C GLN A 332 -42.54 -20.40 2.40
N TYR A 333 -43.05 -21.34 3.19
CA TYR A 333 -42.95 -22.77 2.89
C TYR A 333 -43.83 -23.13 1.69
N GLU A 334 -45.07 -22.62 1.65
CA GLU A 334 -45.99 -22.82 0.52
C GLU A 334 -45.47 -22.17 -0.76
N LEU A 335 -44.94 -20.95 -0.70
CA LEU A 335 -44.30 -20.28 -1.83
C LEU A 335 -43.09 -21.07 -2.35
N LYS A 336 -42.25 -21.60 -1.45
CA LYS A 336 -41.13 -22.47 -1.83
C LYS A 336 -41.61 -23.78 -2.44
N ALA A 337 -42.68 -24.37 -1.93
CA ALA A 337 -43.24 -25.61 -2.47
C ALA A 337 -43.77 -25.39 -3.91
N GLN A 338 -44.49 -24.29 -4.15
CA GLN A 338 -44.96 -23.89 -5.47
C GLN A 338 -43.80 -23.63 -6.45
N LEU A 339 -42.74 -22.95 -5.98
CA LEU A 339 -41.51 -22.74 -6.77
C LEU A 339 -40.81 -24.06 -7.11
N VAL A 340 -40.71 -24.98 -6.16
CA VAL A 340 -40.08 -26.30 -6.38
C VAL A 340 -40.90 -27.13 -7.36
N GLU A 341 -42.23 -27.08 -7.30
CA GLU A 341 -43.11 -27.73 -8.27
C GLU A 341 -42.96 -27.12 -9.68
N GLY A 342 -42.89 -25.79 -9.77
CA GLY A 342 -42.60 -25.08 -11.02
C GLY A 342 -41.23 -25.43 -11.61
N LEU A 343 -40.18 -25.47 -10.78
CA LEU A 343 -38.83 -25.83 -11.22
C LEU A 343 -38.69 -27.32 -11.60
N ARG A 344 -39.49 -28.21 -10.98
CA ARG A 344 -39.55 -29.63 -11.35
C ARG A 344 -40.24 -29.87 -12.70
N SER A 345 -41.10 -28.96 -13.13
CA SER A 345 -41.74 -29.02 -14.45
C SER A 345 -40.79 -28.66 -15.60
N LEU A 346 -39.60 -28.11 -15.28
CA LEU A 346 -38.60 -27.79 -16.29
C LEU A 346 -37.82 -29.04 -16.71
N PRO A 347 -37.57 -29.24 -18.01
CA PRO A 347 -36.73 -30.33 -18.48
C PRO A 347 -35.32 -30.21 -17.91
N ALA A 348 -34.69 -31.35 -17.59
CA ALA A 348 -33.37 -31.38 -16.98
C ALA A 348 -32.35 -30.61 -17.83
N PRO A 349 -31.53 -29.72 -17.24
CA PRO A 349 -30.58 -28.92 -17.98
C PRO A 349 -29.55 -29.85 -18.63
N ARG A 350 -29.50 -29.86 -19.96
CA ARG A 350 -28.40 -30.46 -20.71
C ARG A 350 -27.29 -29.43 -20.81
N ASN A 351 -26.25 -29.61 -20.02
CA ASN A 351 -25.02 -28.82 -20.09
C ASN A 351 -24.19 -29.24 -21.31
N ASP A 352 -24.74 -29.05 -22.51
CA ASP A 352 -24.03 -29.26 -23.77
C ASP A 352 -23.55 -27.89 -24.27
N PHE A 353 -22.43 -27.42 -23.72
CA PHE A 353 -21.72 -26.24 -24.25
C PHE A 353 -20.45 -26.74 -24.93
N GLU A 354 -20.47 -26.81 -26.26
CA GLU A 354 -19.26 -26.97 -27.06
C GLU A 354 -18.54 -25.61 -27.06
N ILE A 355 -17.42 -25.52 -26.34
CA ILE A 355 -16.59 -24.32 -26.32
C ILE A 355 -15.90 -24.21 -27.68
N VAL A 356 -16.56 -23.54 -28.62
CA VAL A 356 -15.93 -23.11 -29.86
C VAL A 356 -15.00 -21.95 -29.51
N VAL A 357 -13.72 -22.27 -29.34
CA VAL A 357 -12.64 -21.28 -29.25
C VAL A 357 -12.48 -20.67 -30.66
N PRO A 358 -12.69 -19.35 -30.85
CA PRO A 358 -12.49 -18.72 -32.15
C PRO A 358 -11.02 -18.85 -32.62
N GLU A 359 -10.82 -19.23 -33.89
CA GLU A 359 -9.52 -19.59 -34.51
C GLU A 359 -8.50 -18.45 -34.70
N GLU A 360 -8.67 -17.27 -34.12
CA GLU A 360 -7.75 -16.14 -34.34
C GLU A 360 -6.93 -15.78 -33.10
N GLN A 361 -5.93 -16.61 -32.82
CA GLN A 361 -4.58 -16.24 -32.33
C GLN A 361 -3.79 -17.49 -31.94
N HIS A 362 -3.49 -18.34 -32.93
CA HIS A 362 -2.39 -19.28 -32.86
C HIS A 362 -1.08 -18.49 -33.06
N LEU A 363 -0.52 -17.98 -31.96
CA LEU A 363 0.91 -17.66 -31.90
C LEU A 363 1.61 -18.88 -31.30
N GLU A 364 2.47 -19.44 -32.13
CA GLU A 364 3.22 -20.67 -32.00
C GLU A 364 3.84 -20.89 -30.61
N HIS A 365 3.39 -21.93 -29.92
CA HIS A 365 4.28 -22.74 -29.07
C HIS A 365 4.34 -24.13 -29.71
N MET A 366 5.32 -24.31 -30.58
CA MET A 366 5.71 -25.63 -31.05
C MET A 366 6.62 -26.26 -29.98
N ASP A 367 6.19 -27.43 -29.50
CA ASP A 367 7.07 -28.43 -28.92
C ASP A 367 8.02 -28.93 -30.02
N ASP A 368 9.33 -28.86 -29.77
CA ASP A 368 10.35 -29.48 -30.62
C ASP A 368 11.25 -30.37 -29.74
N ASP A 369 10.92 -31.67 -29.74
CA ASP A 369 11.82 -32.75 -29.38
C ASP A 369 12.65 -33.09 -30.63
N GLY A 370 13.89 -32.59 -30.72
CA GLY A 370 14.76 -32.86 -31.86
C GLY A 370 16.17 -32.27 -31.72
N GLU A 371 17.13 -33.16 -31.49
CA GLU A 371 18.59 -33.00 -31.55
C GLU A 371 19.20 -31.70 -32.15
N GLY A 372 20.10 -31.08 -31.38
CA GLY A 372 21.28 -30.40 -31.93
C GLY A 372 21.13 -28.92 -32.33
N ALA A 373 20.80 -28.04 -31.39
CA ALA A 373 21.11 -26.61 -31.49
C ALA A 373 21.71 -26.11 -30.17
N GLY A 374 22.88 -25.48 -30.25
CA GLY A 374 23.72 -25.15 -29.10
C GLY A 374 23.00 -24.33 -28.03
N PHE A 375 23.01 -24.86 -26.80
CA PHE A 375 22.63 -24.14 -25.60
C PHE A 375 23.44 -22.85 -25.51
N VAL A 376 22.76 -21.70 -25.61
CA VAL A 376 23.39 -20.40 -25.39
C VAL A 376 23.61 -20.27 -23.89
N GLU A 377 24.85 -20.42 -23.44
CA GLU A 377 25.23 -20.28 -22.04
C GLU A 377 24.84 -18.89 -21.51
N ASP A 378 24.25 -18.85 -20.31
CA ASP A 378 23.92 -17.62 -19.63
C ASP A 378 25.17 -16.76 -19.43
N ALA A 379 25.02 -15.42 -19.52
CA ALA A 379 26.15 -14.48 -19.44
C ALA A 379 26.98 -14.61 -18.14
N ALA A 380 26.37 -15.16 -17.07
CA ALA A 380 27.05 -15.45 -15.81
C ALA A 380 28.02 -16.64 -15.93
N ASP A 381 27.66 -17.67 -16.67
CA ASP A 381 28.44 -18.89 -16.82
C ASP A 381 29.67 -18.66 -17.73
N ILE A 382 29.49 -17.87 -18.80
CA ILE A 382 30.60 -17.43 -19.68
C ILE A 382 31.61 -16.59 -18.89
N ALA A 383 31.13 -15.70 -18.01
CA ALA A 383 31.99 -14.87 -17.17
C ALA A 383 32.78 -15.70 -16.15
N GLU A 384 32.18 -16.73 -15.56
CA GLU A 384 32.86 -17.62 -14.63
C GLU A 384 33.92 -18.49 -15.32
N ARG A 385 33.64 -18.99 -16.53
CA ARG A 385 34.61 -19.77 -17.32
C ARG A 385 35.82 -18.92 -17.71
N ASN A 386 35.60 -17.71 -18.21
CA ASN A 386 36.69 -16.80 -18.58
C ASN A 386 37.52 -16.36 -17.35
N ALA A 387 36.90 -16.25 -16.18
CA ALA A 387 37.61 -15.96 -14.93
C ALA A 387 38.46 -17.14 -14.43
N LYS A 388 38.07 -18.38 -14.71
CA LYS A 388 38.88 -19.58 -14.40
C LYS A 388 40.08 -19.69 -15.33
N LEU A 389 39.88 -19.54 -16.64
CA LEU A 389 40.98 -19.58 -17.62
C LEU A 389 42.05 -18.52 -17.34
N ARG A 390 41.65 -17.29 -17.02
CA ARG A 390 42.61 -16.24 -16.63
C ARG A 390 43.38 -16.52 -15.33
N LYS A 391 42.83 -17.35 -14.44
CA LYS A 391 43.55 -17.76 -13.22
C LYS A 391 44.54 -18.87 -13.51
N GLU A 392 44.24 -19.74 -14.47
CA GLU A 392 45.12 -20.82 -14.89
C GLU A 392 46.28 -20.28 -15.74
N GLU A 393 46.02 -19.35 -16.67
CA GLU A 393 47.07 -18.68 -17.46
C GLU A 393 47.97 -17.75 -16.64
N GLY A 394 47.53 -17.33 -15.45
CA GLY A 394 48.36 -16.53 -14.53
C GLY A 394 49.10 -17.37 -13.48
N ALA A 395 49.04 -18.70 -13.59
CA ALA A 395 49.67 -19.64 -12.66
C ALA A 395 50.83 -20.46 -13.29
N ASP A 396 51.10 -20.28 -14.58
CA ASP A 396 52.39 -20.55 -15.23
C ASP A 396 53.19 -19.25 -15.36
#